data_AF-A0A838G3B7-F1
#
_entry.id   AF-A0A838G3B7-F1
#
_cell.length_a   1.000
_cell.length_b   1.000
_cell.length_c   1.000
_cell.angle_alpha   90.00
_cell.angle_beta   90.00
_cell.angle_gamma   90.00
#
_symmetry.space_group_name_H-M   'P 1'
#
loop_
_entity.id
_entity.type
_entity.pdbx_description
1 polymer ?
#
loop_
_entity_poly.entity_id
_entity_poly.type
_entity_poly.pdbx_seq_one_letter_code
_entity_poly.pdbx_strand_id
1 'polypeptide(L)'
;MLRRWSAGVTADRIHLVTVPSGGEPDLLWRRFAAVVGIEPDTVDASAVRQPNTGLGVAEVELVRRLNMRRDDTLTQAAYEHAVKGLLVHETLSGNNPGSRRFGLPEALYPEVMACSQAWVDNLGVAGYDVVGDLADLVPALPQSHAAHPDSATDAEVAEVAVRALDALTLRAHTDEHLLSAATQESERVRGQVEELSGRLREHQELPHWERVKRTVVEIGRTNPGVGRALGAYRRVRGR
;
A
#
# COMPACT_ATOMS: atom_id res chain seq x y z
N MET A 1 -2.64 -2.97 -29.02
CA MET A 1 -2.46 -2.51 -27.63
C MET A 1 -1.17 -1.70 -27.44
N LEU A 2 0.01 -2.24 -27.80
CA LEU A 2 1.30 -1.55 -27.58
C LEU A 2 1.52 -0.25 -28.37
N ARG A 3 0.87 -0.06 -29.53
CA ARG A 3 0.97 1.19 -30.31
C ARG A 3 0.58 2.45 -29.52
N ARG A 4 -0.23 2.31 -28.47
CA ARG A 4 -0.60 3.42 -27.58
C ARG A 4 0.55 3.81 -26.65
N TRP A 5 1.36 2.83 -26.24
CA TRP A 5 2.44 2.98 -25.28
C TRP A 5 3.80 3.22 -25.94
N SER A 6 3.95 2.83 -27.21
CA SER A 6 5.17 3.03 -28.01
C SER A 6 5.24 4.39 -28.73
N ALA A 7 4.32 5.30 -28.44
CA ALA A 7 4.28 6.60 -29.10
C ALA A 7 5.56 7.39 -28.82
N GLY A 8 6.35 7.66 -29.86
CA GLY A 8 7.62 8.40 -29.77
C GLY A 8 8.81 7.57 -29.29
N VAL A 9 8.67 6.24 -29.16
CA VAL A 9 9.74 5.32 -28.74
C VAL A 9 9.96 4.26 -29.82
N THR A 10 11.22 4.05 -30.19
CA THR A 10 11.60 3.01 -31.16
C THR A 10 11.49 1.62 -30.53
N ALA A 11 11.24 0.59 -31.35
CA ALA A 11 10.93 -0.75 -30.85
C ALA A 11 12.07 -1.37 -30.02
N ASP A 12 13.33 -1.03 -30.33
CA ASP A 12 14.53 -1.43 -29.60
C ASP A 12 14.61 -0.88 -28.17
N ARG A 13 13.79 0.12 -27.83
CA ARG A 13 13.70 0.70 -26.48
C ARG A 13 12.47 0.21 -25.71
N ILE A 14 11.80 -0.81 -26.23
CA ILE A 14 10.61 -1.39 -25.62
C ILE A 14 10.91 -2.87 -25.35
N HIS A 15 10.94 -3.20 -24.06
CA HIS A 15 11.20 -4.54 -23.57
C HIS A 15 9.89 -5.20 -23.14
N LEU A 16 9.54 -6.32 -23.76
CA LEU A 16 8.40 -7.14 -23.41
C LEU A 16 8.88 -8.28 -22.50
N VAL A 17 8.55 -8.18 -21.22
CA VAL A 17 8.83 -9.24 -20.24
C VAL A 17 7.63 -10.17 -20.17
N THR A 18 7.79 -11.42 -20.58
CA THR A 18 6.69 -12.41 -20.54
C THR A 18 6.58 -13.06 -19.16
N VAL A 19 5.36 -13.47 -18.80
CA VAL A 19 5.06 -14.17 -17.54
C VAL A 19 4.48 -15.54 -17.89
N PRO A 20 5.18 -16.64 -17.59
CA PRO A 20 4.65 -17.98 -17.87
C PRO A 20 3.53 -18.33 -16.89
N SER A 21 2.64 -19.23 -17.30
CA SER A 21 1.51 -19.73 -16.49
C SER A 21 1.95 -20.55 -15.26
N GLY A 22 3.24 -20.88 -15.16
CA GLY A 22 3.90 -21.46 -14.00
C GLY A 22 5.40 -21.28 -14.09
N GLY A 23 6.13 -21.54 -13.00
CA GLY A 23 7.57 -21.38 -12.96
C GLY A 23 8.06 -21.03 -11.57
N GLU A 24 9.37 -20.76 -11.47
CA GLU A 24 9.97 -20.30 -10.24
C GLU A 24 9.34 -18.96 -9.78
N PRO A 25 9.00 -18.80 -8.49
CA PRO A 25 8.32 -17.60 -7.98
C PRO A 25 9.04 -16.28 -8.28
N ASP A 26 10.36 -16.30 -8.42
CA ASP A 26 11.23 -15.15 -8.67
C ASP A 26 11.55 -14.93 -10.16
N LEU A 27 11.05 -15.78 -11.08
CA LEU A 27 11.41 -15.72 -12.49
C LEU A 27 11.07 -14.36 -13.13
N LEU A 28 9.90 -13.81 -12.82
CA LEU A 28 9.49 -12.50 -13.31
C LEU A 28 10.44 -11.40 -12.80
N TRP A 29 10.82 -11.47 -11.52
CA TRP A 29 11.79 -10.54 -10.94
C TRP A 29 13.13 -10.62 -11.67
N ARG A 30 13.66 -11.82 -11.91
CA ARG A 30 14.92 -12.01 -12.63
C ARG A 30 14.86 -11.48 -14.06
N ARG A 31 13.78 -11.76 -14.80
CA ARG A 31 13.57 -11.25 -16.16
C ARG A 31 13.50 -9.71 -16.17
N PHE A 32 12.77 -9.12 -15.23
CA PHE A 32 12.70 -7.67 -15.09
C PHE A 32 14.05 -7.05 -14.73
N ALA A 33 14.74 -7.61 -13.73
CA ALA A 33 16.04 -7.13 -13.25
C ALA A 33 17.09 -7.14 -14.36
N ALA A 34 17.10 -8.18 -15.21
CA ALA A 34 17.97 -8.25 -16.39
C ALA A 34 17.72 -7.10 -17.38
N VAL A 35 16.46 -6.71 -17.62
CA VAL A 35 16.11 -5.59 -18.51
C VAL A 35 16.61 -4.25 -17.96
N VAL A 36 16.46 -4.03 -16.65
CA VAL A 36 16.82 -2.75 -16.02
C VAL A 36 18.27 -2.70 -15.50
N GLY A 37 19.04 -3.76 -15.69
CA GLY A 37 20.45 -3.84 -15.28
C GLY A 37 20.64 -3.93 -13.76
N ILE A 38 19.69 -4.52 -13.04
CA ILE A 38 19.77 -4.79 -11.60
C ILE A 38 20.25 -6.22 -11.39
N GLU A 39 21.22 -6.40 -10.49
CA GLU A 39 21.63 -7.73 -10.04
C GLU A 39 20.50 -8.37 -9.19
N PRO A 40 19.89 -9.50 -9.60
CA PRO A 40 18.68 -10.00 -8.98
C PRO A 40 18.80 -10.30 -7.48
N ASP A 41 19.97 -10.76 -7.04
CA ASP A 41 20.25 -11.15 -5.64
C ASP A 41 20.37 -9.95 -4.69
N THR A 42 20.33 -8.71 -5.21
CA THR A 42 20.31 -7.49 -4.38
C THR A 42 18.97 -7.26 -3.68
N VAL A 43 17.91 -7.92 -4.14
CA VAL A 43 16.57 -7.85 -3.55
C VAL A 43 16.14 -9.24 -3.11
N ASP A 44 15.85 -9.38 -1.82
CA ASP A 44 15.23 -10.58 -1.30
C ASP A 44 13.74 -10.62 -1.70
N ALA A 45 13.44 -11.25 -2.83
CA ALA A 45 12.08 -11.44 -3.31
C ALA A 45 11.22 -12.30 -2.36
N SER A 46 11.85 -13.10 -1.47
CA SER A 46 11.14 -13.90 -0.47
C SER A 46 10.61 -13.08 0.70
N ALA A 47 11.14 -11.87 0.92
CA ALA A 47 10.68 -10.94 1.95
C ALA A 47 9.34 -10.25 1.60
N VAL A 48 8.79 -10.49 0.40
CA VAL A 48 7.50 -9.92 -0.01
C VAL A 48 6.38 -10.54 0.83
N ARG A 49 5.78 -9.72 1.70
CA ARG A 49 4.79 -10.14 2.69
C ARG A 49 3.50 -10.71 2.12
N GLN A 50 3.13 -10.33 0.90
CA GLN A 50 1.85 -10.69 0.28
C GLN A 50 2.09 -11.33 -1.08
N PRO A 51 1.93 -12.67 -1.21
CA PRO A 51 1.87 -13.29 -2.53
C PRO A 51 0.65 -12.74 -3.28
N ASN A 52 0.74 -12.63 -4.61
CA ASN A 52 -0.37 -12.22 -5.48
C ASN A 52 -1.43 -13.33 -5.57
N THR A 53 -2.04 -13.63 -4.43
CA THR A 53 -3.05 -14.66 -4.30
C THR A 53 -4.35 -14.09 -4.83
N GLY A 54 -4.81 -14.65 -5.95
CA GLY A 54 -6.08 -14.28 -6.53
C GLY A 54 -7.25 -14.50 -5.57
N LEU A 55 -8.39 -13.92 -5.93
CA LEU A 55 -9.68 -14.22 -5.30
C LEU A 55 -10.22 -15.56 -5.83
N GLY A 56 -11.15 -16.18 -5.10
CA GLY A 56 -11.95 -17.26 -5.66
C GLY A 56 -13.34 -16.80 -6.05
N VAL A 57 -14.18 -17.77 -6.43
CA VAL A 57 -15.50 -17.53 -7.03
C VAL A 57 -16.40 -16.66 -6.14
N ALA A 58 -16.49 -16.99 -4.85
CA ALA A 58 -17.36 -16.30 -3.91
C ALA A 58 -16.86 -14.88 -3.58
N GLU A 59 -15.53 -14.72 -3.42
CA GLU A 59 -14.93 -13.40 -3.17
C GLU A 59 -15.10 -12.46 -4.38
N VAL A 60 -14.90 -12.97 -5.60
CA VAL A 60 -15.14 -12.18 -6.83
C VAL A 60 -16.61 -11.79 -6.95
N GLU A 61 -17.53 -12.71 -6.69
CA GLU A 61 -18.96 -12.42 -6.77
C GLU A 61 -19.38 -11.36 -5.72
N LEU A 62 -18.83 -11.43 -4.50
CA LEU A 62 -19.05 -10.40 -3.49
C LEU A 62 -18.60 -9.02 -3.98
N VAL A 63 -17.37 -8.93 -4.51
CA VAL A 63 -16.81 -7.66 -5.03
C VAL A 63 -17.62 -7.17 -6.23
N ARG A 64 -18.09 -8.06 -7.11
CA ARG A 64 -18.96 -7.72 -8.25
C ARG A 64 -20.29 -7.13 -7.78
N ARG A 65 -20.98 -7.79 -6.84
CA ARG A 65 -22.25 -7.30 -6.25
C ARG A 65 -22.06 -5.97 -5.54
N LEU A 66 -20.93 -5.79 -4.85
CA LEU A 66 -20.57 -4.52 -4.23
C LEU A 66 -20.39 -3.44 -5.30
N ASN A 67 -19.59 -3.67 -6.34
CA ASN A 67 -19.37 -2.71 -7.42
C ASN A 67 -20.67 -2.34 -8.15
N MET A 68 -21.59 -3.29 -8.36
CA MET A 68 -22.89 -3.02 -9.00
C MET A 68 -23.85 -2.18 -8.15
N ARG A 69 -23.79 -2.31 -6.82
CA ARG A 69 -24.66 -1.54 -5.90
C ARG A 69 -24.15 -0.13 -5.65
N ARG A 70 -22.88 0.12 -5.92
CA ARG A 70 -22.24 1.37 -5.59
C ARG A 70 -22.57 2.40 -6.65
N ASP A 71 -23.09 3.53 -6.20
CA ASP A 71 -23.10 4.76 -6.97
C ASP A 71 -21.69 5.37 -7.01
N ASP A 72 -21.43 6.31 -7.94
CA ASP A 72 -20.15 7.02 -8.18
C ASP A 72 -19.71 7.98 -7.04
N THR A 73 -20.07 7.65 -5.81
CA THR A 73 -19.84 8.46 -4.60
C THR A 73 -18.41 8.40 -4.08
N LEU A 74 -17.61 7.40 -4.45
CA LEU A 74 -16.20 7.33 -4.09
C LEU A 74 -15.32 7.85 -5.22
N THR A 75 -14.33 8.66 -4.84
CA THR A 75 -13.22 8.97 -5.73
C THR A 75 -12.43 7.69 -6.04
N GLN A 76 -11.73 7.68 -7.19
CA GLN A 76 -10.86 6.56 -7.57
C GLN A 76 -9.84 6.22 -6.47
N ALA A 77 -9.27 7.23 -5.81
CA ALA A 77 -8.33 7.04 -4.72
C ALA A 77 -8.98 6.35 -3.50
N ALA A 78 -10.20 6.75 -3.15
CA ALA A 78 -10.93 6.10 -2.05
C ALA A 78 -11.31 4.66 -2.41
N TYR A 79 -11.65 4.39 -3.67
CA TYR A 79 -11.91 3.03 -4.16
C TYR A 79 -10.66 2.15 -4.09
N GLU A 80 -9.53 2.64 -4.56
CA GLU A 80 -8.25 1.92 -4.51
C GLU A 80 -7.84 1.59 -3.07
N HIS A 81 -8.02 2.53 -2.15
CA HIS A 81 -7.70 2.30 -0.74
C HIS A 81 -8.67 1.32 -0.08
N ALA A 82 -9.98 1.61 -0.11
CA ALA A 82 -10.97 0.86 0.66
C ALA A 82 -11.34 -0.49 0.04
N VAL A 83 -11.49 -0.55 -1.28
CA VAL A 83 -11.93 -1.78 -1.96
C VAL A 83 -10.72 -2.64 -2.35
N LYS A 84 -9.74 -2.09 -3.07
CA LYS A 84 -8.59 -2.90 -3.50
C LYS A 84 -7.63 -3.20 -2.34
N GLY A 85 -7.23 -2.18 -1.58
CA GLY A 85 -6.32 -2.35 -0.45
C GLY A 85 -6.96 -3.17 0.67
N LEU A 86 -7.93 -2.57 1.37
CA LEU A 86 -8.47 -3.15 2.60
C LEU A 86 -9.34 -4.39 2.35
N LEU A 87 -10.37 -4.29 1.50
CA LEU A 87 -11.29 -5.41 1.29
C LEU A 87 -10.62 -6.55 0.50
N VAL A 88 -9.99 -6.27 -0.63
CA VAL A 88 -9.41 -7.33 -1.47
C VAL A 88 -8.09 -7.84 -0.89
N HIS A 89 -7.07 -7.00 -0.78
CA HIS A 89 -5.72 -7.47 -0.43
C HIS A 89 -5.54 -7.85 1.03
N GLU A 90 -6.06 -7.06 1.96
CA GLU A 90 -5.88 -7.34 3.40
C GLU A 90 -6.87 -8.38 3.92
N THR A 91 -8.09 -8.42 3.37
CA THR A 91 -9.19 -9.21 3.94
C THR A 91 -9.52 -10.48 3.15
N LEU A 92 -9.65 -10.42 1.82
CA LEU A 92 -10.16 -11.55 1.02
C LEU A 92 -9.05 -12.43 0.44
N SER A 93 -7.99 -11.83 -0.11
CA SER A 93 -6.90 -12.53 -0.79
C SER A 93 -6.14 -13.46 0.16
N GLY A 94 -6.16 -14.77 -0.13
CA GLY A 94 -5.40 -15.78 0.62
C GLY A 94 -5.96 -16.16 1.99
N ASN A 95 -7.02 -15.50 2.47
CA ASN A 95 -7.61 -15.73 3.79
C ASN A 95 -8.74 -16.78 3.79
N ASN A 96 -9.02 -17.42 2.65
CA ASN A 96 -10.00 -18.50 2.53
C ASN A 96 -9.39 -19.73 1.84
N PRO A 97 -8.79 -20.67 2.60
CA PRO A 97 -8.17 -21.87 2.05
C PRO A 97 -9.13 -22.78 1.28
N GLY A 98 -10.43 -22.73 1.60
CA GLY A 98 -11.47 -23.49 0.92
C GLY A 98 -12.04 -22.81 -0.32
N SER A 99 -11.52 -21.64 -0.72
CA SER A 99 -12.10 -20.89 -1.82
C SER A 99 -11.87 -21.59 -3.15
N ARG A 100 -12.98 -21.79 -3.88
CA ARG A 100 -12.96 -22.41 -5.21
C ARG A 100 -12.31 -21.47 -6.21
N ARG A 101 -11.26 -21.94 -6.87
CA ARG A 101 -10.65 -21.25 -8.00
C ARG A 101 -11.56 -21.34 -9.21
N PHE A 102 -11.71 -20.23 -9.92
CA PHE A 102 -12.34 -20.20 -11.23
C PHE A 102 -11.27 -20.14 -12.31
N GLY A 103 -11.68 -20.53 -13.51
CA GLY A 103 -10.86 -20.48 -14.70
C GLY A 103 -11.66 -19.93 -15.87
N LEU A 104 -11.02 -19.80 -17.01
CA LEU A 104 -11.70 -19.47 -18.25
C LEU A 104 -12.73 -20.58 -18.56
N PRO A 105 -14.01 -20.25 -18.81
CA PRO A 105 -15.01 -21.22 -19.26
C PRO A 105 -14.65 -21.88 -20.60
N GLU A 106 -14.93 -23.17 -20.74
CA GLU A 106 -14.57 -23.97 -21.93
C GLU A 106 -15.04 -23.33 -23.24
N ALA A 107 -16.26 -22.79 -23.25
CA ALA A 107 -16.87 -22.14 -24.40
C ALA A 107 -16.09 -20.90 -24.90
N LEU A 108 -15.29 -20.25 -24.05
CA LEU A 108 -14.52 -19.05 -24.40
C LEU A 108 -13.11 -19.37 -24.88
N TYR A 109 -12.60 -20.59 -24.72
CA TYR A 109 -11.23 -20.94 -25.13
C TYR A 109 -10.95 -20.67 -26.60
N PRO A 110 -11.81 -21.07 -27.56
CA PRO A 110 -11.51 -20.84 -28.98
C PRO A 110 -11.28 -19.35 -29.29
N GLU A 111 -12.09 -18.48 -28.67
CA GLU A 111 -12.00 -17.03 -28.88
C GLU A 111 -10.75 -16.43 -28.22
N VAL A 112 -10.46 -16.83 -26.98
CA VAL A 112 -9.27 -16.36 -26.24
C VAL A 112 -7.98 -16.87 -26.88
N MET A 113 -7.95 -18.13 -27.34
CA MET A 113 -6.83 -18.71 -28.07
C MET A 113 -6.57 -17.95 -29.38
N ALA A 114 -7.62 -17.69 -30.18
CA ALA A 114 -7.49 -16.91 -31.41
C ALA A 114 -6.98 -15.49 -31.14
N CYS A 115 -7.47 -14.83 -30.08
CA CYS A 115 -7.01 -13.51 -29.66
C CYS A 115 -5.53 -13.51 -29.25
N SER A 116 -5.13 -14.47 -28.40
CA SER A 116 -3.75 -14.61 -27.96
C SER A 116 -2.80 -14.89 -29.13
N GLN A 117 -3.18 -15.82 -30.03
CA GLN A 117 -2.36 -16.13 -31.21
C GLN A 117 -2.17 -14.89 -32.09
N ALA A 118 -3.24 -14.13 -32.33
CA ALA A 118 -3.15 -12.88 -33.06
C ALA A 118 -2.20 -11.88 -32.39
N TRP A 119 -2.14 -11.83 -31.05
CA TRP A 119 -1.17 -10.98 -30.34
C TRP A 119 0.26 -11.49 -30.49
N VAL A 120 0.48 -12.80 -30.32
CA VAL A 120 1.80 -13.44 -30.49
C VAL A 120 2.35 -13.19 -31.89
N ASP A 121 1.54 -13.39 -32.93
CA ASP A 121 1.94 -13.17 -34.32
C ASP A 121 2.33 -11.71 -34.57
N ASN A 122 1.52 -10.77 -34.06
CA ASN A 122 1.81 -9.34 -34.17
C ASN A 122 3.08 -8.93 -33.39
N LEU A 123 3.29 -9.50 -32.20
CA LEU A 123 4.47 -9.22 -31.38
C LEU A 123 5.75 -9.78 -32.00
N GLY A 124 5.67 -10.98 -32.59
CA GLY A 124 6.81 -11.65 -33.22
C GLY A 124 7.42 -10.89 -34.39
N VAL A 125 6.63 -10.06 -35.09
CA VAL A 125 7.10 -9.23 -36.21
C VAL A 125 7.32 -7.75 -35.85
N ALA A 126 6.99 -7.34 -34.63
CA ALA A 126 7.01 -5.93 -34.23
C ALA A 126 8.42 -5.41 -33.89
N GLY A 127 9.41 -6.29 -33.75
CA GLY A 127 10.80 -5.91 -33.49
C GLY A 127 11.07 -5.40 -32.07
N TYR A 128 10.20 -5.71 -31.11
CA TYR A 128 10.44 -5.44 -29.69
C TYR A 128 11.50 -6.39 -29.13
N ASP A 129 12.21 -5.95 -28.08
CA ASP A 129 13.06 -6.85 -27.30
C ASP A 129 12.18 -7.73 -26.42
N VAL A 130 12.20 -9.05 -26.61
CA VAL A 130 11.36 -9.99 -25.87
C VAL A 130 12.24 -10.73 -24.86
N VAL A 131 11.91 -10.58 -23.57
CA VAL A 131 12.58 -11.28 -22.47
C VAL A 131 11.67 -12.39 -21.95
N GLY A 132 12.01 -13.62 -22.36
CA GLY A 132 11.21 -14.82 -22.14
C GLY A 132 10.76 -15.43 -23.46
N ASP A 133 9.62 -16.13 -23.46
CA ASP A 133 9.04 -16.75 -24.64
C ASP A 133 7.66 -16.16 -24.94
N LEU A 134 7.38 -15.82 -26.20
CA LEU A 134 6.03 -15.39 -26.60
C LEU A 134 5.00 -16.52 -26.46
N ALA A 135 5.43 -17.78 -26.49
CA ALA A 135 4.57 -18.92 -26.18
C ALA A 135 4.01 -18.86 -24.75
N ASP A 136 4.66 -18.14 -23.82
CA ASP A 136 4.15 -17.89 -22.47
C ASP A 136 2.81 -17.13 -22.49
N LEU A 137 2.50 -16.39 -23.56
CA LEU A 137 1.26 -15.63 -23.72
C LEU A 137 0.09 -16.47 -24.21
N VAL A 138 0.34 -17.71 -24.65
CA VAL A 138 -0.69 -18.63 -25.12
C VAL A 138 -1.40 -19.25 -23.91
N PRO A 139 -2.73 -19.13 -23.80
CA PRO A 139 -3.48 -19.73 -22.69
C PRO A 139 -3.21 -21.23 -22.58
N ALA A 140 -2.99 -21.71 -21.36
CA ALA A 140 -2.96 -23.14 -21.07
C ALA A 140 -4.34 -23.77 -21.33
N LEU A 141 -4.35 -25.08 -21.60
CA LEU A 141 -5.58 -25.85 -21.78
C LEU A 141 -6.53 -25.74 -20.57
N PRO A 142 -7.84 -25.96 -20.76
CA PRO A 142 -8.80 -25.88 -19.69
C PRO A 142 -8.44 -26.76 -18.49
N GLN A 143 -8.42 -26.14 -17.31
CA GLN A 143 -8.36 -26.89 -16.06
C GLN A 143 -9.73 -27.52 -15.82
N SER A 144 -9.83 -28.84 -15.96
CA SER A 144 -11.09 -29.60 -15.86
C SER A 144 -11.85 -29.43 -14.53
N HIS A 145 -11.21 -28.90 -13.50
CA HIS A 145 -11.75 -28.72 -12.15
C HIS A 145 -11.97 -27.25 -11.78
N ALA A 146 -11.71 -26.31 -12.69
CA ALA A 146 -11.93 -24.90 -12.42
C ALA A 146 -13.43 -24.59 -12.40
N ALA A 147 -13.87 -23.85 -11.39
CA ALA A 147 -15.26 -23.45 -11.28
C ALA A 147 -15.62 -22.38 -12.32
N HIS A 148 -16.89 -22.33 -12.72
CA HIS A 148 -17.41 -21.21 -13.52
C HIS A 148 -17.39 -19.93 -12.66
N PRO A 149 -16.98 -18.76 -13.17
CA PRO A 149 -16.95 -17.52 -12.39
C PRO A 149 -18.31 -17.15 -11.79
N ASP A 150 -19.41 -17.43 -12.50
CA ASP A 150 -20.78 -17.17 -12.01
C ASP A 150 -21.37 -18.32 -11.17
N SER A 151 -20.58 -19.30 -10.75
CA SER A 151 -21.05 -20.46 -9.96
C SER A 151 -21.09 -20.22 -8.45
N ALA A 152 -20.93 -18.98 -8.00
CA ALA A 152 -21.01 -18.65 -6.58
C ALA A 152 -22.45 -18.87 -6.08
N THR A 153 -22.61 -19.66 -5.03
CA THR A 153 -23.90 -19.77 -4.34
C THR A 153 -24.07 -18.59 -3.38
N ASP A 154 -25.31 -18.20 -3.10
CA ASP A 154 -25.59 -17.13 -2.13
C ASP A 154 -25.07 -17.46 -0.73
N ALA A 155 -25.04 -18.73 -0.35
CA ALA A 155 -24.48 -19.18 0.92
C ALA A 155 -22.97 -18.92 1.02
N GLU A 156 -22.22 -19.26 -0.03
CA GLU A 156 -20.78 -19.00 -0.07
C GLU A 156 -20.48 -17.49 -0.07
N VAL A 157 -21.25 -16.70 -0.83
CA VAL A 157 -21.11 -15.24 -0.84
C VAL A 157 -21.42 -14.65 0.53
N ALA A 158 -22.47 -15.14 1.21
CA ALA A 158 -22.82 -14.69 2.56
C ALA A 158 -21.73 -15.02 3.58
N GLU A 159 -21.13 -16.22 3.51
CA GLU A 159 -20.03 -16.59 4.39
C GLU A 159 -18.81 -15.68 4.20
N VAL A 160 -18.41 -15.42 2.96
CA VAL A 160 -17.34 -14.48 2.64
C VAL A 160 -17.68 -13.06 3.10
N ALA A 161 -18.93 -12.63 2.93
CA ALA A 161 -19.39 -11.31 3.38
C ALA A 161 -19.30 -11.16 4.91
N VAL A 162 -19.66 -12.19 5.68
CA VAL A 162 -19.53 -12.17 7.15
C VAL A 162 -18.06 -12.03 7.55
N ARG A 163 -17.15 -12.80 6.93
CA ARG A 163 -15.70 -12.65 7.19
C ARG A 163 -15.18 -11.26 6.82
N ALA A 164 -15.64 -10.72 5.70
CA ALA A 164 -15.27 -9.38 5.27
C ALA A 164 -15.76 -8.31 6.27
N LEU A 165 -17.00 -8.44 6.74
CA LEU A 165 -17.56 -7.52 7.74
C LEU A 165 -16.81 -7.60 9.07
N ASP A 166 -16.45 -8.79 9.54
CA ASP A 166 -15.66 -8.98 10.78
C ASP A 166 -14.28 -8.30 10.68
N ALA A 167 -13.57 -8.48 9.56
CA ALA A 167 -12.30 -7.79 9.34
C ALA A 167 -12.46 -6.27 9.25
N LEU A 168 -13.50 -5.78 8.57
CA LEU A 168 -13.77 -4.35 8.43
C LEU A 168 -14.18 -3.70 9.77
N THR A 169 -14.91 -4.39 10.64
CA THR A 169 -15.27 -3.87 11.97
C THR A 169 -14.06 -3.81 12.89
N LEU A 170 -13.21 -4.84 12.89
CA LEU A 170 -11.94 -4.83 13.61
C LEU A 170 -11.02 -3.69 13.11
N ARG A 171 -10.99 -3.47 11.78
CA ARG A 171 -10.23 -2.37 11.20
C ARG A 171 -10.77 -1.02 11.63
N ALA A 172 -12.09 -0.81 11.53
CA ALA A 172 -12.73 0.43 11.93
C ALA A 172 -12.47 0.76 13.40
N HIS A 173 -12.52 -0.25 14.27
CA HIS A 173 -12.17 -0.10 15.69
C HIS A 173 -10.71 0.34 15.88
N THR A 174 -9.79 -0.27 15.15
CA THR A 174 -8.36 0.08 15.21
C THR A 174 -8.10 1.49 14.71
N ASP A 175 -8.70 1.88 13.59
CA ASP A 175 -8.55 3.22 13.01
C ASP A 175 -9.14 4.30 13.92
N GLU A 176 -10.26 4.03 14.59
CA GLU A 176 -10.86 4.94 15.59
C GLU A 176 -9.90 5.17 16.78
N HIS A 177 -9.26 4.10 17.27
CA HIS A 177 -8.26 4.20 18.33
C HIS A 177 -7.03 5.01 17.91
N LEU A 178 -6.52 4.77 16.69
CA LEU A 178 -5.37 5.50 16.15
C LEU A 178 -5.70 6.99 15.95
N LEU A 179 -6.88 7.29 15.43
CA LEU A 179 -7.34 8.68 15.25
C LEU A 179 -7.50 9.39 16.59
N SER A 180 -8.07 8.71 17.59
CA SER A 180 -8.20 9.25 18.95
C SER A 180 -6.85 9.54 19.57
N ALA A 181 -5.89 8.62 19.46
CA ALA A 181 -4.53 8.82 19.95
C ALA A 181 -3.81 9.97 19.22
N ALA A 182 -3.93 10.05 17.89
CA ALA A 182 -3.35 11.14 17.10
C ALA A 182 -3.96 12.51 17.44
N THR A 183 -5.26 12.53 17.75
CA THR A 183 -5.96 13.75 18.17
C THR A 183 -5.47 14.22 19.54
N GLN A 184 -5.38 13.32 20.51
CA GLN A 184 -4.84 13.62 21.85
C GLN A 184 -3.39 14.12 21.78
N GLU A 185 -2.57 13.49 20.95
CA GLU A 185 -1.18 13.92 20.75
C GLU A 185 -1.11 15.31 20.10
N SER A 186 -1.97 15.58 19.12
CA SER A 186 -2.06 16.90 18.48
C SER A 186 -2.49 17.99 19.46
N GLU A 187 -3.44 17.70 20.34
CA GLU A 187 -3.86 18.61 21.41
C GLU A 187 -2.75 18.84 22.42
N ARG A 188 -2.05 17.78 22.84
CA ARG A 188 -0.91 17.85 23.75
C ARG A 188 0.20 18.73 23.17
N VAL A 189 0.56 18.53 21.90
CA VAL A 189 1.58 19.32 21.20
C VAL A 189 1.12 20.77 21.06
N ARG A 190 -0.15 21.01 20.69
CA ARG A 190 -0.71 22.37 20.60
C ARG A 190 -0.64 23.09 21.94
N GLY A 191 -0.99 22.43 23.04
CA GLY A 191 -0.89 22.97 24.40
C GLY A 191 0.56 23.31 24.78
N GLN A 192 1.53 22.47 24.44
CA GLN A 192 2.96 22.76 24.65
C GLN A 192 3.43 23.97 23.83
N VAL A 193 2.98 24.08 22.58
CA VAL A 193 3.31 25.23 21.72
C VAL A 193 2.70 26.52 22.29
N GLU A 194 1.45 26.49 22.74
CA GLU A 194 0.81 27.64 23.39
C GLU A 194 1.51 28.05 24.69
N GLU A 195 1.86 27.09 25.55
CA GLU A 195 2.59 27.35 26.80
C GLU A 195 3.97 27.98 26.51
N LEU A 196 4.75 27.38 25.61
CA LEU A 196 6.07 27.89 25.24
C LEU A 196 5.99 29.27 24.58
N SER A 197 5.01 29.47 23.70
CA SER A 197 4.76 30.76 23.06
C SER A 197 4.35 31.82 24.08
N GLY A 198 3.53 31.46 25.07
CA GLY A 198 3.14 32.32 26.19
C GLY A 198 4.36 32.72 27.03
N ARG A 199 5.19 31.74 27.43
CA ARG A 199 6.44 31.99 28.17
C ARG A 199 7.41 32.87 27.40
N LEU A 200 7.51 32.69 26.08
CA LEU A 200 8.34 33.53 25.21
C LEU A 200 7.82 34.96 25.16
N ARG A 201 6.50 35.15 25.00
CA ARG A 201 5.85 36.47 24.98
C ARG A 201 6.04 37.21 26.31
N GLU A 202 5.74 36.54 27.43
CA GLU A 202 6.01 37.09 28.77
C GLU A 202 7.47 37.53 28.89
N HIS A 203 8.41 36.69 28.45
CA HIS A 203 9.83 37.04 28.51
C HIS A 203 10.16 38.26 27.63
N GLN A 204 9.55 38.39 26.46
CA GLN A 204 9.77 39.53 25.55
C GLN A 204 9.21 40.85 26.11
N GLU A 205 8.11 40.80 26.86
CA GLU A 205 7.46 41.98 27.46
C GLU A 205 8.20 42.52 28.71
N LEU A 206 9.09 41.73 29.32
CA LEU A 206 9.86 42.15 30.49
C LEU A 206 10.87 43.27 30.17
N PRO A 207 11.09 44.23 31.09
CA PRO A 207 12.20 45.18 31.02
C PRO A 207 13.54 44.47 30.82
N HIS A 208 14.46 45.06 30.06
CA HIS A 208 15.72 44.42 29.67
C HIS A 208 16.53 43.86 30.86
N TRP A 209 16.51 44.55 32.00
CA TRP A 209 17.22 44.11 33.21
C TRP A 209 16.54 42.91 33.91
N GLU A 210 15.22 42.75 33.80
CA GLU A 210 14.51 41.57 34.31
C GLU A 210 14.72 40.34 33.43
N ARG A 211 14.83 40.52 32.11
CA ARG A 211 15.25 39.46 31.18
C ARG A 211 16.62 38.89 31.55
N VAL A 212 17.62 39.77 31.72
CA VAL A 212 18.97 39.37 32.16
C VAL A 212 18.92 38.63 33.51
N LYS A 213 18.13 39.12 34.46
CA LYS A 213 17.98 38.48 35.78
C LYS A 213 17.34 37.08 35.66
N ARG A 214 16.30 36.91 34.83
CA ARG A 214 15.63 35.62 34.58
C ARG A 214 16.56 34.62 33.90
N THR A 215 17.29 35.03 32.87
CA THR A 215 18.29 34.19 32.18
C THR A 215 19.42 33.74 33.12
N VAL A 216 19.95 34.66 33.94
CA VAL A 216 21.00 34.33 34.92
C VAL A 216 20.48 33.32 35.97
N VAL A 217 19.22 33.44 36.40
CA VAL A 217 18.59 32.49 37.33
C VAL A 217 18.34 31.12 36.67
N GLU A 218 17.88 31.07 35.41
CA GLU A 218 17.68 29.81 34.68
C GLU A 218 19.00 29.09 34.43
N ILE A 219 20.04 29.79 33.98
CA ILE A 219 21.40 29.24 33.84
C ILE A 219 21.93 28.76 35.19
N GLY A 220 21.63 29.45 36.29
CA GLY A 220 22.00 29.02 37.64
C GLY A 220 21.34 27.72 38.11
N ARG A 221 20.22 27.30 37.50
CA ARG A 221 19.55 26.01 37.80
C ARG A 221 20.18 24.84 37.07
N THR A 222 20.70 25.07 35.85
CA THR A 222 21.35 24.04 35.04
C THR A 222 22.87 24.02 35.21
N ASN A 223 23.49 25.13 35.62
CA ASN A 223 24.93 25.24 35.85
C ASN A 223 25.25 25.46 37.35
N PRO A 224 25.92 24.49 38.01
CA PRO A 224 26.19 24.55 39.46
C PRO A 224 27.14 25.68 39.88
N GLY A 225 27.99 26.19 38.97
CA GLY A 225 28.89 27.30 39.25
C GLY A 225 28.13 28.64 39.35
N VAL A 226 27.23 28.88 38.39
CA VAL A 226 26.38 30.08 38.36
C VAL A 226 25.37 30.06 39.52
N GLY A 227 24.81 28.88 39.85
CA GLY A 227 23.91 28.72 40.99
C GLY A 227 24.57 29.07 42.33
N ARG A 228 25.82 28.64 42.55
CA ARG A 228 26.61 28.99 43.75
C ARG A 228 26.89 30.49 43.84
N ALA A 229 27.26 31.12 42.73
CA ALA A 229 27.51 32.56 42.67
C ALA A 229 26.24 33.37 42.99
N LEU A 230 25.09 32.99 42.43
CA LEU A 230 23.78 33.58 42.74
C LEU A 230 23.41 33.42 44.22
N GLY A 231 23.67 32.25 44.81
CA GLY A 231 23.41 31.98 46.22
C GLY A 231 24.30 32.79 47.18
N ALA A 232 25.54 33.06 46.80
CA ALA A 232 26.43 33.97 47.53
C ALA A 232 25.95 35.43 47.39
N TYR A 233 25.59 35.85 46.18
CA TYR A 233 25.07 37.20 45.89
C TYR A 233 23.81 37.53 46.70
N ARG A 234 22.85 36.59 46.80
CA ARG A 234 21.63 36.77 47.62
C ARG A 234 21.93 36.92 49.11
N ARG A 235 22.88 36.13 49.64
CA ARG A 235 23.31 36.21 51.05
C ARG A 235 23.96 37.54 51.41
N VAL A 236 24.71 38.14 50.50
CA VAL A 236 25.38 39.44 50.72
C VAL A 236 24.40 40.62 50.60
N ARG A 237 23.34 40.51 49.78
CA ARG A 237 22.43 41.63 49.49
C ARG A 237 21.23 41.76 50.46
N GLY A 238 21.06 40.84 51.41
CA GLY A 238 20.13 41.00 52.54
C GLY A 238 18.65 41.07 52.16
N ARG A 239 18.06 39.91 51.84
CA ARG A 239 16.69 39.49 52.15
C ARG A 239 16.66 37.96 52.18
#